data_AF-A0AA97B8T3-F1
#
_entry.id   AF-A0AA97B8T3-F1
#
_cell.length_a   1.000
_cell.length_b   1.000
_cell.length_c   1.000
_cell.angle_alpha   90.00
_cell.angle_beta   90.00
_cell.angle_gamma   90.00
#
_symmetry.space_group_name_H-M   'P 1'
#
loop_
_entity.id
_entity.type
_entity.pdbx_description
1 polymer ?
#
loop_
_entity_poly.entity_id
_entity_poly.type
_entity_poly.pdbx_seq_one_letter_code
_entity_poly.pdbx_strand_id
1 'polypeptide(L)'
;MAQPKPNVAYYEFLSVNNDTRLRFYSQWAGWDKFGQEVRVPRSLHGESAPRLRKSLDKTVFIVETDRQLIAWRHRWHGLCYISAELCKEHMKEAFERKKAVVKGPRNEEFPLLEDFSDNYATWYPVIE
;
A
#
# COMPACT_ATOMS: atom_id res chain seq x y z
N MET A 1 -19.00 8.80 11.15
CA MET A 1 -17.94 8.28 10.27
C MET A 1 -17.13 7.25 11.01
N ALA A 2 -16.79 6.12 10.36
CA ALA A 2 -15.91 5.12 10.97
C ALA A 2 -14.48 5.67 11.12
N GLN A 3 -13.86 5.41 12.26
CA GLN A 3 -12.49 5.82 12.57
C GLN A 3 -11.62 4.58 12.83
N PRO A 4 -10.32 4.61 12.46
CA PRO A 4 -9.39 3.56 12.81
C PRO A 4 -9.37 3.37 14.34
N LYS A 5 -9.36 2.12 14.80
CA LYS A 5 -9.30 1.83 16.24
C LYS A 5 -7.97 2.30 16.82
N PRO A 6 -7.96 2.90 18.02
CA PRO A 6 -6.72 3.26 18.69
C PRO A 6 -5.87 2.01 18.94
N ASN A 7 -4.55 2.16 18.85
CA ASN A 7 -3.54 1.09 19.04
C ASN A 7 -3.60 -0.06 18.02
N VAL A 8 -4.41 0.05 16.97
CA VAL A 8 -4.38 -0.89 15.84
C VAL A 8 -3.55 -0.28 14.72
N ALA A 9 -2.60 -1.05 14.20
CA ALA A 9 -1.84 -0.66 13.01
C ALA A 9 -2.70 -0.86 11.77
N TYR A 10 -2.82 0.16 10.94
CA TYR A 10 -3.49 0.08 9.64
C TYR A 10 -2.52 0.34 8.51
N TYR A 11 -2.83 -0.18 7.33
CA TYR A 11 -2.14 0.13 6.08
C TYR A 11 -3.13 0.77 5.12
N GLU A 12 -2.66 1.75 4.37
CA GLU A 12 -3.49 2.45 3.39
C GLU A 12 -3.29 1.86 2.01
N PHE A 13 -4.41 1.48 1.40
CA PHE A 13 -4.46 1.00 0.03
C PHE A 13 -5.47 1.81 -0.77
N LEU A 14 -5.23 1.88 -2.07
CA LEU A 14 -6.09 2.54 -3.03
C LEU A 14 -6.34 1.58 -4.19
N SER A 15 -7.60 1.22 -4.38
CA SER A 15 -8.06 0.56 -5.60
C SER A 15 -8.54 1.64 -6.56
N VAL A 16 -7.96 1.70 -7.76
CA VAL A 16 -8.41 2.58 -8.84
C VAL A 16 -9.38 1.75 -9.72
N ASN A 17 -10.59 2.28 -9.95
CA ASN A 17 -11.72 1.56 -10.55
C ASN A 17 -11.36 0.63 -11.73
N ASN A 18 -11.93 -0.58 -11.73
CA ASN A 18 -11.79 -1.62 -12.77
C ASN A 18 -10.35 -2.04 -13.08
N ASP A 19 -9.40 -1.59 -12.27
CA ASP A 19 -8.01 -1.97 -12.37
C ASP A 19 -7.71 -3.02 -11.31
N THR A 20 -6.97 -4.05 -11.73
CA THR A 20 -6.46 -5.06 -10.82
C THR A 20 -5.31 -4.48 -10.00
N ARG A 21 -4.70 -3.37 -10.45
CA ARG A 21 -3.69 -2.60 -9.73
C ARG A 21 -4.22 -2.05 -8.41
N LEU A 22 -3.47 -2.33 -7.36
CA LEU A 22 -3.60 -1.67 -6.07
C LEU A 22 -2.43 -0.73 -5.87
N ARG A 23 -2.68 0.46 -5.35
CA ARG A 23 -1.63 1.33 -4.83
C ARG A 23 -1.61 1.24 -3.31
N PHE A 24 -0.46 1.41 -2.68
CA PHE A 24 -0.36 1.46 -1.23
C PHE A 24 0.55 2.58 -0.77
N TYR A 25 0.23 3.17 0.37
CA TYR A 25 1.12 4.11 1.03
C TYR A 25 2.38 3.37 1.49
N SER A 26 3.52 3.83 1.03
CA SER A 26 4.74 3.05 1.02
C SER A 26 5.88 3.70 1.79
N GLN A 27 6.87 2.87 2.11
CA GLN A 27 8.17 3.30 2.60
C GLN A 27 9.27 2.66 1.75
N TRP A 28 10.39 3.36 1.67
CA TRP A 28 11.60 2.86 1.02
C TRP A 28 12.18 1.68 1.83
N ALA A 29 12.49 0.59 1.15
CA ALA A 29 13.08 -0.62 1.73
C ALA A 29 14.52 -0.88 1.26
N GLY A 30 14.93 -0.30 0.13
CA GLY A 30 16.25 -0.51 -0.45
C GLY A 30 16.26 -0.35 -1.97
N TRP A 31 17.39 -0.70 -2.57
CA TRP A 31 17.57 -0.79 -4.02
C TRP A 31 17.43 -2.24 -4.48
N ASP A 32 16.87 -2.47 -5.66
CA ASP A 32 16.97 -3.76 -6.33
C ASP A 32 18.24 -3.85 -7.20
N LYS A 33 18.45 -5.01 -7.84
CA LYS A 33 19.60 -5.27 -8.72
C LYS A 33 19.71 -4.33 -9.93
N PHE A 34 18.61 -3.69 -10.31
CA PHE A 34 18.52 -2.74 -11.41
C PHE A 34 18.51 -1.29 -10.91
N GLY A 35 18.88 -1.05 -9.65
CA GLY A 35 18.91 0.29 -9.08
C GLY A 35 17.53 0.96 -8.97
N GLN A 36 16.44 0.18 -8.99
CA GLN A 36 15.09 0.67 -8.74
C GLN A 36 14.79 0.69 -7.25
N GLU A 37 13.93 1.61 -6.83
CA GLU A 37 13.51 1.66 -5.44
C GLU A 37 12.54 0.51 -5.11
N VAL A 38 12.90 -0.29 -4.12
CA VAL A 38 11.99 -1.26 -3.53
C VAL A 38 11.15 -0.55 -2.48
N ARG A 39 9.84 -0.48 -2.73
CA ARG A 39 8.84 0.09 -1.83
C ARG A 39 7.98 -1.01 -1.21
N VAL A 40 7.67 -0.89 0.08
CA VAL A 40 6.81 -1.82 0.83
C VAL A 40 5.71 -1.05 1.57
N PRO A 41 4.56 -1.70 1.90
CA PRO A 41 3.50 -1.04 2.65
C PRO A 41 4.01 -0.48 3.98
N ARG A 42 3.65 0.77 4.26
CA ARG A 42 4.00 1.47 5.51
C ARG A 42 2.83 1.45 6.47
N SER A 43 3.06 1.03 7.71
CA SER A 43 2.01 1.09 8.73
C SER A 43 1.73 2.54 9.13
N LEU A 44 0.46 2.83 9.33
CA LEU A 44 -0.05 4.08 9.86
C LEU A 44 -0.45 3.82 11.32
N HIS A 45 0.14 4.61 12.22
CA HIS A 45 -0.19 4.59 13.65
C HIS A 45 -0.64 6.01 14.03
N GLY A 46 -1.90 6.18 14.45
CA GLY A 46 -2.43 7.46 14.92
C GLY A 46 -2.57 8.56 13.84
N GLU A 47 -2.16 9.79 14.17
CA GLU A 47 -2.42 11.06 13.46
C GLU A 47 -1.87 11.17 12.03
N SER A 48 -1.15 10.17 11.52
CA SER A 48 -0.57 10.18 10.17
C SER A 48 -1.51 9.70 9.06
N ALA A 49 -2.58 8.96 9.40
CA ALA A 49 -3.58 8.49 8.45
C ALA A 49 -4.36 9.61 7.69
N PRO A 50 -4.73 10.76 8.29
CA PRO A 50 -5.67 11.68 7.64
C PRO A 50 -5.07 12.63 6.59
N ARG A 51 -3.79 12.55 6.23
CA ARG A 51 -3.22 13.54 5.28
C ARG A 51 -3.86 13.47 3.89
N LEU A 52 -4.27 12.28 3.42
CA LEU A 52 -5.08 12.18 2.18
C LEU A 52 -6.58 12.39 2.37
N ARG A 53 -7.11 12.22 3.59
CA ARG A 53 -8.54 12.51 3.88
C ARG A 53 -8.91 13.97 3.66
N LYS A 54 -7.97 14.91 3.83
CA LYS A 54 -8.23 16.35 3.62
C LYS A 54 -8.18 16.76 2.15
N SER A 55 -7.46 16.04 1.29
CA SER A 55 -7.32 16.37 -0.13
C SER A 55 -8.29 15.62 -1.03
N LEU A 56 -8.80 14.48 -0.57
CA LEU A 56 -9.77 13.68 -1.30
C LEU A 56 -11.17 13.93 -0.72
N ASP A 57 -12.03 14.61 -1.48
CA ASP A 57 -13.49 14.65 -1.22
C ASP A 57 -14.14 13.28 -1.52
N LYS A 58 -13.52 12.20 -1.02
CA LYS A 58 -13.85 10.81 -1.36
C LYS A 58 -13.99 9.97 -0.09
N THR A 59 -14.93 9.03 -0.14
CA THR A 59 -15.16 8.04 0.91
C THR A 59 -13.90 7.24 1.20
N VAL A 60 -13.52 7.19 2.47
CA VAL A 60 -12.44 6.33 2.97
C VAL A 60 -13.02 5.16 3.73
N PHE A 61 -12.74 3.94 3.27
CA PHE A 61 -13.21 2.71 3.90
C PHE A 61 -12.28 2.26 5.02
N ILE A 62 -12.83 1.54 6.00
CA ILE A 62 -12.05 0.82 7.02
C ILE A 62 -12.44 -0.64 6.90
N VAL A 63 -11.45 -1.48 6.68
CA VAL A 63 -11.59 -2.91 6.40
C VAL A 63 -10.95 -3.67 7.55
N GLU A 64 -11.78 -4.38 8.30
CA GLU A 64 -11.40 -5.12 9.51
C GLU A 64 -11.81 -6.60 9.45
N THR A 65 -12.46 -7.03 8.36
CA THR A 65 -12.85 -8.43 8.12
C THR A 65 -12.59 -8.84 6.68
N ASP A 66 -12.43 -10.14 6.41
CA ASP A 66 -12.31 -10.72 5.08
C ASP A 66 -13.43 -10.29 4.13
N ARG A 67 -14.67 -10.31 4.61
CA ARG A 67 -15.85 -9.92 3.80
C ARG A 67 -15.78 -8.46 3.35
N GLN A 68 -15.32 -7.57 4.22
CA GLN A 68 -15.11 -6.17 3.87
C GLN A 68 -13.94 -6.02 2.89
N LEU A 69 -12.91 -6.85 3.01
CA LEU A 69 -11.77 -6.82 2.09
C LEU A 69 -12.20 -7.23 0.68
N ILE A 70 -12.96 -8.30 0.55
CA ILE A 70 -13.55 -8.75 -0.72
C ILE A 70 -14.47 -7.66 -1.29
N ALA A 71 -15.36 -7.11 -0.47
CA ALA A 71 -16.26 -6.03 -0.92
C ALA A 71 -15.50 -4.80 -1.41
N TRP A 72 -14.42 -4.41 -0.71
CA TRP A 72 -13.58 -3.30 -1.13
C TRP A 72 -12.85 -3.57 -2.44
N ARG A 73 -12.22 -4.75 -2.60
CA ARG A 73 -11.47 -5.13 -3.82
C ARG A 73 -12.35 -5.17 -5.08
N HIS A 74 -13.62 -5.60 -4.95
CA HIS A 74 -14.45 -5.93 -6.11
C HIS A 74 -15.68 -5.03 -6.33
N ARG A 75 -16.07 -4.21 -5.35
CA ARG A 75 -17.33 -3.43 -5.43
C ARG A 75 -17.13 -1.97 -5.06
N TRP A 76 -16.53 -1.70 -3.90
CA TRP A 76 -16.51 -0.34 -3.35
C TRP A 76 -15.43 0.53 -4.00
N HIS A 77 -14.24 -0.05 -4.23
CA HIS A 77 -13.06 0.65 -4.74
C HIS A 77 -12.67 1.89 -3.91
N GLY A 78 -11.63 2.61 -4.31
CA GLY A 78 -11.16 3.80 -3.61
C GLY A 78 -10.23 3.51 -2.43
N LEU A 79 -10.02 4.52 -1.59
CA LEU A 79 -9.05 4.50 -0.51
C LEU A 79 -9.60 3.72 0.68
N CYS A 80 -8.78 2.83 1.24
CA CYS A 80 -9.13 2.08 2.45
C CYS A 80 -7.97 1.99 3.44
N TYR A 81 -8.34 1.83 4.71
CA TYR A 81 -7.44 1.39 5.77
C TYR A 81 -7.73 -0.08 6.08
N ILE A 82 -6.73 -0.93 5.93
CA ILE A 82 -6.82 -2.37 6.22
C ILE A 82 -6.01 -2.65 7.47
N SER A 83 -6.55 -3.44 8.40
CA SER A 83 -5.83 -3.83 9.62
C SER A 83 -4.54 -4.60 9.28
N ALA A 84 -3.52 -4.46 10.13
CA ALA A 84 -2.25 -5.15 9.91
C ALA A 84 -2.37 -6.67 9.86
N GLU A 85 -3.34 -7.24 10.57
CA GLU A 85 -3.65 -8.67 10.54
C GLU A 85 -4.10 -9.10 9.14
N LEU A 86 -5.15 -8.47 8.60
CA LEU A 86 -5.66 -8.77 7.26
C LEU A 86 -4.63 -8.50 6.16
N CYS A 87 -3.83 -7.45 6.29
CA CYS A 87 -2.78 -7.16 5.32
C CYS A 87 -1.72 -8.27 5.27
N LYS A 88 -1.32 -8.82 6.41
CA LYS A 88 -0.33 -9.90 6.45
C LYS A 88 -0.86 -11.18 5.85
N GLU A 89 -2.16 -11.44 5.99
CA GLU A 89 -2.80 -12.64 5.47
C GLU A 89 -3.05 -12.56 3.96
N HIS A 90 -3.70 -11.50 3.50
CA HIS A 90 -4.21 -11.41 2.13
C HIS A 90 -3.38 -10.54 1.18
N MET A 91 -2.40 -9.79 1.69
CA MET A 91 -1.57 -8.86 0.90
C MET A 91 -0.07 -9.13 1.10
N LYS A 92 0.29 -10.37 1.44
CA LYS A 92 1.67 -10.78 1.78
C LYS A 92 2.66 -10.42 0.68
N GLU A 93 2.28 -10.56 -0.59
CA GLU A 93 3.14 -10.33 -1.75
C GLU A 93 3.63 -8.88 -1.81
N ALA A 94 2.80 -7.92 -1.37
CA ALA A 94 3.19 -6.52 -1.29
C ALA A 94 4.37 -6.31 -0.32
N PHE A 95 4.44 -7.09 0.76
CA PHE A 95 5.54 -7.08 1.73
C PHE A 95 6.74 -7.90 1.26
N GLU A 96 6.52 -8.97 0.50
CA GLU A 96 7.58 -9.83 -0.02
C GLU A 96 8.50 -9.13 -1.02
N ARG A 97 8.08 -7.98 -1.58
CA ARG A 97 8.95 -7.10 -2.39
C ARG A 97 10.28 -6.79 -1.71
N LYS A 98 10.31 -6.75 -0.36
CA LYS A 98 11.55 -6.56 0.40
C LYS A 98 12.64 -7.60 0.07
N LYS A 99 12.28 -8.80 -0.39
CA LYS A 99 13.22 -9.85 -0.79
C LYS A 99 14.03 -9.48 -2.04
N ALA A 100 13.57 -8.51 -2.83
CA ALA A 100 14.30 -8.02 -4.02
C ALA A 100 15.44 -7.04 -3.67
N VAL A 101 15.54 -6.59 -2.42
CA VAL A 101 16.57 -5.64 -1.99
C VAL A 101 17.96 -6.26 -2.05
N VAL A 102 18.88 -5.58 -2.71
CA VAL A 102 20.31 -5.91 -2.74
C VAL A 102 21.11 -5.02 -1.79
N LYS A 103 22.25 -5.52 -1.30
CA LYS A 103 23.16 -4.74 -0.46
C LYS A 103 24.03 -3.83 -1.32
N GLY A 104 24.31 -2.63 -0.83
CA GLY A 104 25.23 -1.68 -1.47
C GLY A 104 24.53 -0.42 -1.96
N PRO A 105 25.26 0.47 -2.66
CA PRO A 105 24.70 1.66 -3.27
C PRO A 105 23.75 1.29 -4.43
N ARG A 106 23.01 2.28 -4.91
CA ARG A 106 22.16 2.15 -6.11
C ARG A 106 23.03 1.76 -7.32
N ASN A 107 22.53 0.87 -8.16
CA ASN A 107 23.08 0.67 -9.50
C ASN A 107 22.65 1.83 -10.43
N GLU A 108 23.58 2.73 -10.76
CA GLU A 108 23.31 3.91 -11.59
C GLU A 108 23.40 3.65 -13.10
N GLU A 109 23.77 2.43 -13.52
CA GLU A 109 23.72 2.02 -14.94
C GLU A 109 22.30 2.06 -15.50
N PHE A 110 21.29 1.96 -14.63
CA PHE A 110 19.88 1.98 -14.97
C PHE A 110 19.20 3.27 -14.49
N PRO A 111 18.38 3.92 -15.33
CA PRO A 111 17.59 5.07 -14.91
C PRO A 111 16.51 4.67 -13.90
N LEU A 112 16.05 5.62 -13.07
CA LEU A 112 14.86 5.41 -12.24
C LEU A 112 13.64 5.38 -13.16
N LEU A 113 12.81 4.34 -13.00
CA LEU A 113 11.59 4.19 -13.79
C LEU A 113 10.37 4.82 -13.10
N GLU A 114 10.33 4.82 -11.77
CA GLU A 114 9.21 5.36 -10.99
C GLU A 114 9.67 6.48 -10.07
N ASP A 115 8.89 7.56 -10.02
CA ASP A 115 8.99 8.61 -9.01
C ASP A 115 7.99 8.33 -7.88
N PHE A 116 8.51 8.18 -6.66
CA PHE A 116 7.73 7.93 -5.45
C PHE A 116 7.59 9.18 -4.56
N SER A 117 7.65 10.37 -5.15
CA SER A 117 7.46 11.64 -4.45
C SER A 117 6.11 11.74 -3.70
N ASP A 118 5.08 11.04 -4.17
CA ASP A 118 3.78 10.92 -3.51
C ASP A 118 3.72 9.83 -2.41
N ASN A 119 4.79 9.06 -2.24
CA ASN A 119 4.94 7.89 -1.38
C ASN A 119 3.97 6.73 -1.69
N TYR A 120 3.34 6.68 -2.86
CA TYR A 120 2.49 5.55 -3.25
C TYR A 120 3.18 4.65 -4.25
N ALA A 121 3.30 3.37 -3.90
CA ALA A 121 3.79 2.35 -4.82
C ALA A 121 2.64 1.56 -5.42
N THR A 122 2.80 1.16 -6.69
CA THR A 122 1.84 0.29 -7.37
C THR A 122 2.21 -1.17 -7.16
N TRP A 123 1.20 -2.00 -6.95
CA TRP A 123 1.29 -3.45 -6.89
C TRP A 123 0.19 -4.09 -7.71
N TYR A 124 0.56 -5.16 -8.40
CA TYR A 124 -0.31 -5.97 -9.21
C TYR A 124 -0.59 -7.25 -8.43
N PRO A 125 -1.67 -7.32 -7.64
CA PRO A 125 -2.06 -8.56 -6.98
C PRO A 125 -2.27 -9.64 -8.02
N VAL A 126 -1.77 -10.85 -7.72
CA VAL A 126 -2.16 -12.03 -8.46
C VAL A 126 -3.65 -12.25 -8.16
N ILE A 127 -4.48 -12.28 -9.20
CA ILE A 127 -5.89 -12.61 -9.05
C ILE A 127 -5.95 -14.13 -8.96
N GLU A 128 -6.40 -14.65 -7.81
CA GLU A 128 -6.77 -16.06 -7.66
C GLU A 128 -8.10 -16.36 -8.35
#